data_AF-A0A504KRZ2-F1
#
_entry.id   AF-A0A504KRZ2-F1
#
_cell.length_a   1.000
_cell.length_b   1.000
_cell.length_c   1.000
_cell.angle_alpha   90.00
_cell.angle_beta   90.00
_cell.angle_gamma   90.00
#
_symmetry.space_group_name_H-M   'P 1'
#
loop_
_entity.id
_entity.type
_entity.pdbx_description
1 polymer ?
#
loop_
_entity_poly.entity_id
_entity_poly.type
_entity_poly.pdbx_seq_one_letter_code
_entity_poly.pdbx_strand_id
1 'polypeptide(L)'
;MSTHTDHQKGLLLTALGGVTLTVDIPLIRLAHGEAWTILLLRTGSMFTAALVIWAVWRSLSDKAPKLIPGRLGLVVATLYGLGSIAFITAVYHTSTADLVFILAFTTMFSALLSWLFLKERPRAV
;
A
#
# COMPACT_ATOMS: atom_id res chain seq x y z
N MET A 1 -21.37 -22.23 3.56
CA MET A 1 -20.69 -22.24 2.24
C MET A 1 -19.20 -22.06 2.48
N SER A 2 -18.42 -23.01 1.98
CA SER A 2 -16.96 -23.29 2.09
C SER A 2 -16.00 -22.24 2.70
N THR A 3 -15.74 -22.32 4.00
CA THR A 3 -14.67 -21.57 4.70
C THR A 3 -13.25 -21.91 4.21
N HIS A 4 -13.02 -23.13 3.70
CA HIS A 4 -11.72 -23.54 3.16
C HIS A 4 -11.33 -22.77 1.88
N THR A 5 -12.31 -22.52 1.00
CA THR A 5 -12.07 -21.81 -0.27
C THR A 5 -11.71 -20.34 -0.03
N ASP A 6 -12.29 -19.72 0.99
CA ASP A 6 -12.01 -18.31 1.33
C ASP A 6 -10.63 -18.14 1.97
N HIS A 7 -10.20 -19.09 2.82
CA HIS A 7 -8.84 -19.10 3.36
C HIS A 7 -7.78 -19.31 2.27
N GLN A 8 -8.02 -20.25 1.34
CA GLN A 8 -7.12 -20.48 0.20
C GLN A 8 -7.03 -19.27 -0.72
N LYS A 9 -8.15 -18.60 -1.00
CA LYS A 9 -8.16 -17.34 -1.76
C LYS A 9 -7.38 -16.23 -1.05
N GLY A 10 -7.55 -16.09 0.26
CA GLY A 10 -6.80 -15.14 1.08
C GLY A 10 -5.30 -15.41 1.02
N LEU A 11 -4.89 -16.67 1.21
CA LEU A 11 -3.50 -17.08 1.14
C LEU A 11 -2.89 -16.83 -0.26
N LEU A 12 -3.62 -17.15 -1.32
CA LEU A 12 -3.20 -16.87 -2.71
C LEU A 12 -3.05 -15.37 -2.95
N LEU A 13 -3.98 -14.55 -2.46
CA LEU A 13 -3.91 -13.09 -2.61
C LEU A 13 -2.67 -12.52 -1.89
N THR A 14 -2.38 -12.99 -0.67
CA THR A 14 -1.20 -12.57 0.08
C THR A 14 0.10 -13.04 -0.60
N ALA A 15 0.15 -14.29 -1.07
CA ALA A 15 1.32 -14.82 -1.78
C ALA A 15 1.61 -14.03 -3.06
N LEU A 16 0.58 -13.78 -3.88
CA LEU A 16 0.72 -13.05 -5.14
C LEU A 16 1.07 -11.57 -4.89
N GLY A 17 0.50 -10.96 -3.85
CA GLY A 17 0.89 -9.63 -3.39
C GLY A 17 2.35 -9.57 -2.93
N GLY A 18 2.81 -10.53 -2.13
CA GLY A 18 4.19 -10.59 -1.64
C GLY A 18 5.22 -10.75 -2.77
N VAL A 19 4.94 -11.63 -3.74
CA VAL A 19 5.80 -11.79 -4.93
C VAL A 19 5.87 -10.50 -5.75
N THR A 20 4.72 -9.83 -5.94
CA THR A 20 4.66 -8.56 -6.68
C THR A 20 5.47 -7.45 -5.98
N LEU A 21 5.38 -7.35 -4.66
CA LEU A 21 6.12 -6.36 -3.87
C LEU A 21 7.64 -6.55 -3.91
N THR A 22 8.11 -7.79 -4.10
CA THR A 22 9.56 -8.09 -4.14
C THR A 22 10.28 -7.37 -5.27
N VAL A 23 9.59 -7.16 -6.40
CA VAL A 23 10.17 -6.57 -7.62
C VAL A 23 10.12 -5.04 -7.61
N ASP A 24 9.33 -4.43 -6.70
CA ASP A 24 9.07 -2.98 -6.69
C ASP A 24 10.34 -2.15 -6.40
N ILE A 25 11.04 -2.45 -5.28
CA ILE A 25 12.22 -1.67 -4.86
C ILE A 25 13.39 -1.80 -5.87
N PRO A 26 13.73 -3.01 -6.36
CA PRO A 26 14.75 -3.15 -7.40
C PRO A 26 14.42 -2.37 -8.68
N LEU A 27 13.17 -2.41 -9.16
CA LEU A 27 12.75 -1.69 -10.38
C LEU A 27 12.91 -0.17 -10.25
N ILE A 28 12.56 0.38 -9.08
CA ILE A 28 12.74 1.82 -8.79
C ILE A 28 14.22 2.21 -8.87
N ARG A 29 15.11 1.38 -8.35
CA ARG A 29 16.56 1.64 -8.43
C ARG A 29 17.11 1.44 -9.83
N LEU A 30 16.67 0.41 -10.55
CA LEU A 30 17.06 0.15 -11.95
C LEU A 30 16.60 1.24 -12.92
N ALA A 31 15.48 1.90 -12.63
CA ALA A 31 14.99 2.98 -13.46
C ALA A 31 15.98 4.17 -13.55
N HIS A 32 16.95 4.27 -12.62
CA HIS A 32 17.99 5.32 -12.57
C HIS A 32 17.47 6.77 -12.79
N GLY A 33 16.17 6.98 -12.58
CA GLY A 33 15.50 8.25 -12.82
C GLY A 33 15.65 9.20 -11.63
N GLU A 34 15.31 10.46 -11.84
CA GLU A 34 15.20 11.44 -10.76
C GLU A 34 14.06 11.03 -9.79
N ALA A 35 14.27 11.21 -8.48
CA ALA A 35 13.32 10.82 -7.44
C ALA A 35 11.91 11.38 -7.67
N TRP A 36 11.82 12.63 -8.15
CA TRP A 36 10.56 13.29 -8.46
C TRP A 36 9.85 12.69 -9.66
N THR A 37 10.58 12.29 -10.70
CA THR A 37 10.01 11.63 -11.88
C THR A 37 9.47 10.25 -11.51
N ILE A 38 10.20 9.47 -10.70
CA ILE A 38 9.71 8.17 -10.24
C ILE A 38 8.49 8.33 -9.35
N LEU A 39 8.49 9.31 -8.44
CA LEU A 39 7.34 9.60 -7.59
C LEU A 39 6.10 9.95 -8.40
N LEU A 40 6.25 10.81 -9.42
CA LEU A 40 5.17 11.20 -10.32
C LEU A 40 4.64 10.00 -11.11
N LEU A 41 5.52 9.20 -11.70
CA LEU A 41 5.12 8.04 -12.50
C LEU A 41 4.47 6.96 -11.63
N ARG A 42 5.01 6.68 -10.45
CA ARG A 42 4.46 5.71 -9.50
C ARG A 42 3.07 6.14 -9.01
N THR A 43 2.97 7.34 -8.46
CA THR A 43 1.71 7.81 -7.86
C THR A 43 0.67 8.10 -8.95
N GLY A 44 1.10 8.65 -10.07
CA GLY A 44 0.26 8.92 -11.24
C GLY A 44 -0.30 7.64 -11.85
N SER A 45 0.54 6.62 -12.09
CA SER A 45 0.07 5.33 -12.64
C SER A 45 -0.91 4.63 -11.70
N MET A 46 -0.65 4.62 -10.39
CA MET A 46 -1.59 4.08 -9.40
C MET A 46 -2.92 4.84 -9.38
N PHE A 47 -2.88 6.18 -9.45
CA PHE A 47 -4.08 7.01 -9.50
C PHE A 47 -4.89 6.78 -10.77
N THR A 48 -4.24 6.77 -11.94
CA THR A 48 -4.89 6.48 -13.22
C THR A 48 -5.46 5.07 -13.24
N ALA A 49 -4.72 4.06 -12.77
CA ALA A 49 -5.22 2.69 -12.68
C ALA A 49 -6.44 2.59 -11.76
N ALA A 50 -6.40 3.24 -10.59
CA ALA A 50 -7.53 3.28 -9.67
C ALA A 50 -8.77 3.94 -10.29
N LEU A 51 -8.58 5.06 -11.01
CA LEU A 51 -9.67 5.74 -11.73
C LEU A 51 -10.26 4.86 -12.84
N VAL A 52 -9.41 4.19 -13.64
CA VAL A 52 -9.86 3.30 -14.72
C VAL A 52 -10.63 2.12 -14.13
N ILE A 53 -10.10 1.46 -13.09
CA ILE A 53 -10.76 0.36 -12.40
C ILE A 53 -12.13 0.81 -11.87
N TRP A 54 -12.19 1.98 -11.24
CA TRP A 54 -13.45 2.52 -10.73
C TRP A 54 -14.43 2.88 -11.84
N ALA A 55 -13.97 3.50 -12.93
CA ALA A 55 -14.82 3.87 -14.06
C ALA A 55 -15.41 2.63 -14.75
N VAL A 56 -14.60 1.59 -14.95
CA VAL A 56 -15.04 0.29 -15.48
C VAL A 56 -16.04 -0.36 -14.52
N TRP A 57 -15.75 -0.36 -13.21
CA TRP A 57 -16.67 -0.91 -12.20
C TRP A 57 -18.01 -0.17 -12.21
N ARG A 58 -17.99 1.16 -12.32
CA ARG A 58 -19.20 1.98 -12.39
C ARG A 58 -19.99 1.75 -13.67
N SER A 59 -19.31 1.54 -14.80
CA SER A 59 -19.97 1.19 -16.06
C SER A 59 -20.60 -0.20 -16.04
N LEU A 60 -20.06 -1.13 -15.25
CA LEU A 60 -20.56 -2.51 -15.13
C LEU A 60 -21.59 -2.67 -14.00
N SER A 61 -21.63 -1.76 -13.04
CA SER A 61 -22.54 -1.83 -11.89
C SER A 61 -22.88 -0.45 -11.32
N ASP A 62 -24.17 -0.12 -11.28
CA ASP A 62 -24.70 1.11 -10.67
C ASP A 62 -24.52 1.18 -9.13
N LYS A 63 -24.04 0.10 -8.51
CA LYS A 63 -23.69 0.01 -7.08
C LYS A 63 -22.23 0.39 -6.78
N ALA A 64 -21.58 1.16 -7.65
CA ALA A 64 -20.20 1.55 -7.44
C ALA A 64 -20.04 2.37 -6.14
N PRO A 65 -19.12 1.97 -5.23
CA PRO A 65 -18.87 2.71 -4.00
C PRO A 65 -18.39 4.14 -4.31
N LYS A 66 -18.76 5.09 -3.44
CA LYS A 66 -18.36 6.50 -3.58
C LYS A 66 -16.84 6.61 -3.55
N LEU A 67 -16.27 7.31 -4.54
CA LEU A 67 -14.83 7.46 -4.76
C LEU A 67 -14.09 8.04 -3.52
N ILE A 68 -14.80 8.84 -2.71
CA ILE A 68 -14.28 9.41 -1.47
C ILE A 68 -15.26 9.05 -0.34
N PRO A 69 -14.92 8.10 0.54
CA PRO A 69 -15.77 7.70 1.66
C PRO A 69 -15.68 8.71 2.81
N GLY A 70 -16.06 9.96 2.56
CA GLY A 70 -16.12 11.03 3.55
C GLY A 70 -14.77 11.58 4.03
N ARG A 71 -14.80 12.36 5.13
CA ARG A 71 -13.63 13.06 5.69
C ARG A 71 -12.53 12.12 6.18
N LEU A 72 -12.89 10.94 6.67
CA LEU A 72 -11.92 9.92 7.11
C LEU A 72 -11.10 9.38 5.93
N GLY A 73 -11.71 9.17 4.77
CA GLY A 73 -11.00 8.77 3.56
C GLY A 73 -9.96 9.80 3.12
N LEU A 74 -10.25 11.09 3.29
CA LEU A 74 -9.30 12.17 2.98
C LEU A 74 -8.10 12.14 3.93
N VAL A 75 -8.31 11.94 5.24
CA VAL A 75 -7.21 11.82 6.21
C VAL A 75 -6.30 10.63 5.87
N VAL A 76 -6.88 9.47 5.54
CA VAL A 76 -6.11 8.28 5.14
C VAL A 76 -5.34 8.53 3.84
N ALA A 77 -5.97 9.17 2.85
CA ALA A 77 -5.31 9.50 1.59
C ALA A 77 -4.13 10.47 1.78
N THR A 78 -4.29 11.48 2.64
CA THR A 78 -3.21 12.42 2.96
C THR A 78 -2.05 11.73 3.68
N LEU A 79 -2.35 10.89 4.68
CA LEU A 79 -1.32 10.12 5.40
C LEU A 79 -0.58 9.16 4.46
N TYR A 80 -1.30 8.48 3.56
CA TYR A 80 -0.72 7.61 2.56
C TYR A 80 0.16 8.38 1.55
N GLY A 81 -0.29 9.55 1.09
CA GLY A 81 0.47 10.42 0.20
C GLY A 81 1.78 10.89 0.84
N LEU A 82 1.74 11.35 2.09
CA LEU A 82 2.94 11.71 2.86
C LEU A 82 3.89 10.50 3.03
N GLY A 83 3.33 9.32 3.31
CA GLY A 83 4.10 8.07 3.40
C GLY A 83 4.82 7.73 2.09
N SER A 84 4.17 7.91 0.94
CA SER A 84 4.77 7.68 -0.38
C SER A 84 5.96 8.62 -0.65
N ILE A 85 5.82 9.91 -0.32
CA ILE A 85 6.90 10.90 -0.46
C ILE A 85 8.09 10.54 0.44
N ALA A 86 7.83 10.20 1.70
CA ALA A 86 8.86 9.77 2.65
C ALA A 86 9.56 8.49 2.19
N PHE A 87 8.80 7.51 1.67
CA PHE A 87 9.34 6.26 1.16
C PHE A 87 10.32 6.51 0.00
N ILE A 88 9.93 7.29 -1.01
CA ILE A 88 10.81 7.57 -2.15
C ILE A 88 12.03 8.36 -1.68
N THR A 89 11.88 9.33 -0.79
CA THR A 89 13.02 10.06 -0.22
C THR A 89 14.02 9.12 0.47
N ALA A 90 13.53 8.12 1.21
CA ALA A 90 14.36 7.09 1.85
C ALA A 90 15.03 6.14 0.84
N VAL A 91 14.39 5.83 -0.30
CA VAL A 91 15.02 5.05 -1.38
C VAL A 91 16.29 5.74 -1.89
N TYR A 92 16.26 7.06 -2.03
CA TYR A 92 17.37 7.82 -2.59
C TYR A 92 18.44 8.21 -1.56
N HIS A 93 18.05 8.43 -0.30
CA HIS A 93 19.00 8.83 0.75
C HIS A 93 19.67 7.66 1.47
N THR A 94 19.12 6.44 1.37
CA THR A 94 19.59 5.29 2.17
C THR A 94 19.94 4.09 1.27
N SER A 95 20.76 3.17 1.78
CA SER A 95 21.06 1.90 1.12
C SER A 95 19.84 0.98 1.07
N THR A 96 19.80 0.02 0.13
CA THR A 96 18.69 -0.95 0.02
C THR A 96 18.49 -1.76 1.31
N ALA A 97 19.59 -2.11 1.99
CA ALA A 97 19.54 -2.92 3.22
C ALA A 97 18.87 -2.16 4.36
N ASP A 98 19.28 -0.92 4.59
CA ASP A 98 18.71 -0.07 5.64
C ASP A 98 17.23 0.26 5.35
N LEU A 99 16.89 0.43 4.08
CA LEU A 99 15.51 0.67 3.66
C LEU A 99 14.61 -0.51 4.02
N VAL A 100 15.01 -1.72 3.64
CA VAL A 100 14.26 -2.96 3.96
C VAL A 100 14.20 -3.18 5.48
N PHE A 101 15.29 -2.86 6.20
CA PHE A 101 15.32 -2.89 7.66
C PHE A 101 14.27 -1.95 8.27
N ILE A 102 14.21 -0.69 7.83
CA ILE A 102 13.18 0.28 8.28
C ILE A 102 11.77 -0.21 7.92
N LEU A 103 11.56 -0.78 6.73
CA LEU A 103 10.25 -1.32 6.35
C LEU A 103 9.81 -2.49 7.22
N ALA A 104 10.72 -3.32 7.73
CA ALA A 104 10.37 -4.41 8.62
C ALA A 104 9.66 -3.89 9.90
N PHE A 105 10.04 -2.70 10.39
CA PHE A 105 9.40 -2.06 11.55
C PHE A 105 7.98 -1.56 11.28
N THR A 106 7.51 -1.50 10.03
CA THR A 106 6.13 -1.09 9.74
C THR A 106 5.10 -1.95 10.47
N THR A 107 5.37 -3.25 10.61
CA THR A 107 4.52 -4.18 11.37
C THR A 107 4.51 -3.87 12.87
N MET A 108 5.66 -3.52 13.45
CA MET A 108 5.77 -3.08 14.84
C MET A 108 5.01 -1.77 15.07
N PHE A 109 5.20 -0.78 14.19
CA PHE A 109 4.46 0.48 14.27
C PHE A 109 2.95 0.27 14.09
N SER A 110 2.54 -0.62 13.18
CA SER A 110 1.13 -0.98 13.01
C SER A 110 0.54 -1.61 14.27
N ALA A 111 1.27 -2.51 14.94
CA ALA A 111 0.85 -3.11 16.20
C ALA A 111 0.79 -2.07 17.33
N LEU A 112 1.79 -1.19 17.43
CA LEU A 112 1.83 -0.10 18.40
C LEU A 112 0.67 0.88 18.21
N LEU A 113 0.40 1.28 16.96
CA LEU A 113 -0.70 2.16 16.60
C LEU A 113 -2.05 1.48 16.84
N SER A 114 -2.20 0.18 16.56
CA SER A 114 -3.42 -0.56 16.88
C SER A 114 -3.66 -0.60 18.40
N TRP A 115 -2.60 -0.83 19.18
CA TRP A 115 -2.69 -0.78 20.65
C TRP A 115 -3.06 0.63 21.16
N LEU A 116 -2.48 1.69 20.59
CA LEU A 116 -2.73 3.07 21.01
C LEU A 116 -4.12 3.58 20.60
N PHE A 117 -4.52 3.38 19.35
CA PHE A 117 -5.75 3.94 18.77
C PHE A 117 -6.96 3.02 18.91
N LEU A 118 -6.81 1.72 18.65
CA LEU A 118 -7.90 0.75 18.72
C LEU A 118 -8.02 0.09 20.10
N LYS A 119 -7.02 0.28 20.99
CA LYS A 119 -6.95 -0.35 22.32
C LYS A 119 -7.04 -1.88 22.26
N GLU A 120 -6.73 -2.47 21.11
CA GLU A 120 -6.61 -3.91 20.96
C GLU A 120 -5.43 -4.37 21.82
N ARG A 121 -5.71 -5.21 22.82
CA ARG A 121 -4.66 -5.76 23.68
C ARG A 121 -3.91 -6.80 22.84
N PRO A 122 -2.59 -6.65 22.65
CA PRO A 122 -1.81 -7.71 22.02
C PRO A 122 -1.99 -8.97 22.88
N ARG A 123 -2.61 -10.00 22.31
CA ARG A 123 -2.63 -11.33 22.92
C ARG A 123 -1.19 -11.83 22.84
N ALA A 124 -0.51 -11.89 23.98
CA ALA A 124 0.72 -12.65 24.11
C ALA A 124 0.36 -14.10 23.80
N VAL A 125 0.85 -14.60 22.67
CA VAL A 125 0.83 -16.02 22.31
C VAL A 125 1.91 -16.71 23.13
#